data_AF-A0A1Z9IXK2-F1
#
_entry.id   AF-A0A1Z9IXK2-F1
#
_cell.length_a   1.000
_cell.length_b   1.000
_cell.length_c   1.000
_cell.angle_alpha   90.00
_cell.angle_beta   90.00
_cell.angle_gamma   90.00
#
_symmetry.space_group_name_H-M   'P 1'
#
loop_
_entity.id
_entity.type
_entity.pdbx_description
1 polymer ?
#
loop_
_entity_poly.entity_id
_entity_poly.type
_entity_poly.pdbx_seq_one_letter_code
_entity_poly.pdbx_strand_id
1 'polypeptide(L)'
;MNNRIDKIKLNHWLNIRKTSIDVLNELLSNKLNHKISLDDLESLDNHSIEIISETLSIPKENILQNDEVPAFIFNTKKEIEKTKRPIRRGGIHYYNYYTLPSPKGYVAPVLIDILCPKDKMPVLNNGHLEPAITVSLGPNDIYARFAKKINKDTFLKFRINPEDKTNWIVGSNYYEPSYCLHTYSRATNGPGRILSYTTRSYIENLFGSKLNENSFNVLKKKLNVERPNRTFLFQDMYNKGYDLDYVSKKTKINIKKLENYFKDNKKKLSFKEISKICYLINSNPKDYIDKKFKEDPVGKYYFDYKDSIKTIRNFKSYQIASIASSSRAPDLAGYFLKVKNKTIKSVTDLLDNNCSHYLVTKGSMNFFAEENKKIQKLKIKEGDSLWVATYTKHGFSGDGALIKISDGQNFNYLEKIDIGNTYNLKMTLARGRKDKVNWGYDTN
;
A
#
# COMPACT_ATOMS: atom_id res chain seq x y z
N MET A 1 -16.60 -11.93 -15.85
CA MET A 1 -16.66 -11.82 -14.36
C MET A 1 -17.32 -13.09 -13.87
N ASN A 2 -16.88 -13.63 -12.73
CA ASN A 2 -17.55 -14.77 -12.12
C ASN A 2 -18.87 -14.26 -11.56
N ASN A 3 -19.99 -14.66 -12.16
CA ASN A 3 -21.33 -14.30 -11.68
C ASN A 3 -21.84 -15.35 -10.71
N ARG A 4 -20.97 -15.80 -9.79
CA ARG A 4 -21.31 -16.80 -8.78
C ARG A 4 -21.36 -16.13 -7.43
N ILE A 5 -22.42 -16.41 -6.67
CA ILE A 5 -22.52 -15.95 -5.28
C ILE A 5 -21.48 -16.69 -4.42
N ASP A 6 -20.84 -15.96 -3.53
CA ASP A 6 -20.03 -16.48 -2.44
C ASP A 6 -20.93 -16.75 -1.22
N LYS A 7 -21.06 -18.02 -0.83
CA LYS A 7 -21.88 -18.46 0.31
C LYS A 7 -21.54 -17.71 1.60
N ILE A 8 -20.26 -17.45 1.87
CA ILE A 8 -19.83 -16.77 3.10
C ILE A 8 -20.24 -15.29 3.04
N LYS A 9 -20.06 -14.63 1.89
CA LYS A 9 -20.48 -13.23 1.72
C LYS A 9 -21.99 -13.05 1.80
N LEU A 10 -22.77 -13.92 1.16
CA LEU A 10 -24.24 -13.85 1.26
C LEU A 10 -24.68 -14.04 2.72
N ASN A 11 -24.16 -15.07 3.40
CA ASN A 11 -24.49 -15.32 4.80
C ASN A 11 -24.08 -14.17 5.73
N HIS A 12 -22.94 -13.52 5.47
CA HIS A 12 -22.53 -12.30 6.16
C HIS A 12 -23.59 -11.19 6.04
N TRP A 13 -24.08 -10.93 4.83
CA TRP A 13 -25.09 -9.89 4.60
C TRP A 13 -26.46 -10.24 5.17
N LEU A 14 -26.88 -11.50 5.09
CA LEU A 14 -28.06 -12.01 5.78
C LEU A 14 -27.99 -11.71 7.29
N ASN A 15 -26.85 -12.00 7.93
CA ASN A 15 -26.64 -11.71 9.35
C ASN A 15 -26.60 -10.20 9.66
N ILE A 16 -25.99 -9.37 8.80
CA ILE A 16 -26.02 -7.90 8.93
C ILE A 16 -27.46 -7.39 8.91
N ARG A 17 -28.29 -7.94 8.01
CA ARG A 17 -29.70 -7.56 7.83
C ARG A 17 -30.66 -8.22 8.80
N LYS A 18 -30.18 -9.15 9.64
CA LYS A 18 -31.02 -9.91 10.59
C LYS A 18 -32.09 -10.72 9.87
N THR A 19 -31.71 -11.32 8.75
CA THR A 19 -32.59 -12.04 7.82
C THR A 19 -32.12 -13.49 7.71
N SER A 20 -33.02 -14.46 7.92
CA SER A 20 -32.77 -15.89 7.60
C SER A 20 -32.98 -16.15 6.10
N ILE A 21 -32.52 -17.29 5.61
CA ILE A 21 -32.78 -17.69 4.22
C ILE A 21 -34.28 -17.81 3.92
N ASP A 22 -35.09 -18.25 4.89
CA ASP A 22 -36.55 -18.37 4.74
C ASP A 22 -37.22 -17.01 4.61
N VAL A 23 -36.86 -16.05 5.47
CA VAL A 23 -37.37 -14.67 5.37
C VAL A 23 -36.92 -14.02 4.07
N LEU A 24 -35.68 -14.27 3.61
CA LEU A 24 -35.24 -13.79 2.30
C LEU A 24 -36.11 -14.40 1.18
N ASN A 25 -36.40 -15.70 1.23
CA ASN A 25 -37.27 -16.37 0.26
C ASN A 25 -38.70 -15.80 0.24
N GLU A 26 -39.26 -15.44 1.41
CA GLU A 26 -40.55 -14.75 1.49
C GLU A 26 -40.51 -13.40 0.78
N LEU A 27 -39.46 -12.59 1.00
CA LEU A 27 -39.28 -11.30 0.32
C LEU A 27 -39.06 -11.43 -1.19
N LEU A 28 -38.49 -12.55 -1.63
CA LEU A 28 -38.22 -12.85 -3.04
C LEU A 28 -39.42 -13.47 -3.76
N SER A 29 -40.44 -13.97 -3.05
CA SER A 29 -41.54 -14.76 -3.61
C SER A 29 -42.33 -14.09 -4.75
N ASN A 30 -42.43 -12.76 -4.73
CA ASN A 30 -43.11 -11.98 -5.77
C ASN A 30 -42.17 -11.51 -6.90
N LYS A 31 -40.87 -11.81 -6.79
CA LYS A 31 -39.83 -11.37 -7.73
C LYS A 31 -39.13 -12.53 -8.43
N LEU A 32 -39.08 -13.70 -7.80
CA LEU A 32 -38.44 -14.91 -8.31
C LEU A 32 -39.42 -16.09 -8.27
N ASN A 33 -39.38 -16.93 -9.30
CA ASN A 33 -40.24 -18.11 -9.43
C ASN A 33 -39.69 -19.35 -8.71
N HIS A 34 -38.62 -19.22 -7.93
CA HIS A 34 -37.99 -20.31 -7.19
C HIS A 34 -37.49 -19.82 -5.84
N LYS A 35 -37.37 -20.75 -4.89
CA LYS A 35 -36.67 -20.49 -3.62
C LYS A 35 -35.18 -20.69 -3.81
N ILE A 36 -34.39 -19.89 -3.10
CA ILE A 36 -32.95 -20.01 -3.03
C ILE A 36 -32.53 -20.82 -1.79
N SER A 37 -31.45 -21.58 -1.93
CA SER A 37 -30.78 -22.29 -0.84
C SER A 37 -29.31 -21.91 -0.82
N LEU A 38 -28.67 -21.96 0.35
CA LEU A 38 -27.22 -21.74 0.48
C LEU A 38 -26.39 -22.82 -0.23
N ASP A 39 -26.97 -23.96 -0.58
CA ASP A 39 -26.28 -25.06 -1.24
C ASP A 39 -26.36 -25.00 -2.78
N ASP A 40 -27.35 -24.29 -3.32
CA ASP A 40 -27.61 -24.20 -4.77
C ASP A 40 -27.25 -22.83 -5.37
N LEU A 41 -26.45 -22.03 -4.65
CA LEU A 41 -26.05 -20.68 -5.06
C LEU A 41 -25.29 -20.61 -6.40
N GLU A 42 -24.67 -21.71 -6.82
CA GLU A 42 -23.96 -21.78 -8.11
C GLU A 42 -24.89 -21.83 -9.33
N SER A 43 -26.17 -22.16 -9.13
CA SER A 43 -27.16 -22.30 -10.20
C SER A 43 -27.92 -21.00 -10.51
N LEU A 44 -27.75 -19.96 -9.70
CA LEU A 44 -28.48 -18.71 -9.83
C LEU A 44 -27.98 -17.89 -11.02
N ASP A 45 -28.92 -17.36 -11.81
CA ASP A 45 -28.61 -16.45 -12.91
C ASP A 45 -28.36 -15.00 -12.42
N ASN A 46 -27.94 -14.14 -13.34
CA ASN A 46 -27.66 -12.74 -13.03
C ASN A 46 -28.89 -11.97 -12.52
N HIS A 47 -30.08 -12.32 -13.01
CA HIS A 47 -31.31 -11.63 -12.62
C HIS A 47 -31.63 -11.93 -11.16
N SER A 48 -31.58 -13.20 -10.75
CA SER A 48 -31.72 -13.62 -9.36
C SER A 48 -30.71 -12.91 -8.46
N ILE A 49 -29.44 -12.83 -8.86
CA ILE A 49 -28.39 -12.15 -8.09
C ILE A 49 -28.70 -10.66 -7.90
N GLU A 50 -29.18 -9.99 -8.94
CA GLU A 50 -29.56 -8.57 -8.90
C GLU A 50 -30.73 -8.34 -7.95
N ILE A 51 -31.79 -9.14 -8.07
CA ILE A 51 -32.96 -9.08 -7.19
C ILE A 51 -32.60 -9.36 -5.72
N ILE A 52 -31.72 -10.32 -5.44
CA ILE A 52 -31.20 -10.59 -4.09
C ILE A 52 -30.47 -9.35 -3.55
N SER A 53 -29.58 -8.78 -4.36
CA SER A 53 -28.76 -7.62 -3.96
C SER A 53 -29.63 -6.39 -3.67
N GLU A 54 -30.62 -6.12 -4.52
CA GLU A 54 -31.63 -5.07 -4.32
C GLU A 54 -32.44 -5.30 -3.04
N THR A 55 -32.92 -6.52 -2.83
CA THR A 55 -33.72 -6.89 -1.65
C THR A 55 -32.92 -6.73 -0.36
N LEU A 56 -31.62 -7.04 -0.39
CA LEU A 56 -30.70 -6.80 0.73
C LEU A 56 -30.16 -5.36 0.79
N SER A 57 -30.52 -4.51 -0.18
CA SER A 57 -30.06 -3.12 -0.31
C SER A 57 -28.53 -3.01 -0.28
N ILE A 58 -27.86 -3.81 -1.11
CA ILE A 58 -26.40 -3.86 -1.25
C ILE A 58 -25.98 -3.91 -2.73
N PRO A 59 -24.76 -3.45 -3.07
CA PRO A 59 -24.14 -3.72 -4.36
C PRO A 59 -23.95 -5.23 -4.57
N LYS A 60 -24.17 -5.73 -5.79
CA LYS A 60 -24.03 -7.16 -6.11
C LYS A 60 -22.60 -7.69 -5.87
N GLU A 61 -21.60 -6.85 -6.05
CA GLU A 61 -20.19 -7.18 -5.85
C GLU A 61 -19.90 -7.62 -4.40
N ASN A 62 -20.76 -7.22 -3.46
CA ASN A 62 -20.65 -7.58 -2.06
C ASN A 62 -21.03 -9.04 -1.77
N ILE A 63 -21.70 -9.74 -2.68
CA ILE A 63 -22.07 -11.16 -2.55
C ILE A 63 -21.43 -12.06 -3.59
N LEU A 64 -20.75 -11.51 -4.61
CA LEU A 64 -20.09 -12.31 -5.65
C LEU A 64 -18.74 -12.87 -5.20
N GLN A 65 -18.34 -14.00 -5.77
CA GLN A 65 -17.01 -14.59 -5.59
C GLN A 65 -15.93 -13.67 -6.18
N ASN A 66 -14.80 -13.56 -5.46
CA ASN A 66 -13.60 -12.88 -5.95
C ASN A 66 -12.59 -13.92 -6.44
N ASP A 67 -11.75 -13.53 -7.41
CA ASP A 67 -10.59 -14.32 -7.79
C ASP A 67 -9.67 -14.51 -6.57
N GLU A 68 -9.21 -15.74 -6.31
CA GLU A 68 -8.24 -15.98 -5.23
C GLU A 68 -6.91 -15.30 -5.55
N VAL A 69 -6.33 -14.66 -4.54
CA VAL A 69 -5.00 -14.05 -4.66
C VAL A 69 -3.95 -15.16 -4.63
N PRO A 70 -3.10 -15.32 -5.68
CA PRO A 70 -2.11 -16.39 -5.74
C PRO A 70 -1.00 -16.21 -4.69
N ALA A 71 -0.21 -17.25 -4.40
CA ALA A 71 0.93 -17.12 -3.48
C ALA A 71 2.04 -16.22 -4.08
N PHE A 72 2.24 -16.29 -5.39
CA PHE A 72 3.14 -15.44 -6.14
C PHE A 72 2.72 -15.34 -7.62
N ILE A 73 3.24 -14.33 -8.31
CA ILE A 73 3.11 -14.14 -9.77
C ILE A 73 4.51 -13.93 -10.33
N PHE A 74 4.80 -14.49 -11.50
CA PHE A 74 6.09 -14.37 -12.19
C PHE A 74 5.90 -13.90 -13.62
N ASN A 75 6.66 -12.88 -14.01
CA ASN A 75 6.80 -12.50 -15.41
C ASN A 75 8.28 -12.46 -15.80
N THR A 76 8.58 -13.05 -16.95
CA THR A 76 9.88 -12.93 -17.59
C THR A 76 10.11 -11.51 -18.12
N LYS A 77 11.38 -11.16 -18.33
CA LYS A 77 11.77 -9.91 -19.04
C LYS A 77 11.00 -9.71 -20.35
N LYS A 78 10.85 -10.78 -21.14
CA LYS A 78 10.15 -10.73 -22.45
C LYS A 78 8.67 -10.40 -22.28
N GLU A 79 8.02 -10.95 -21.27
CA GLU A 79 6.61 -10.64 -20.98
C GLU A 79 6.44 -9.20 -20.49
N ILE A 80 7.35 -8.71 -19.64
CA ILE A 80 7.38 -7.31 -19.21
C ILE A 80 7.58 -6.39 -20.41
N GLU A 81 8.51 -6.70 -21.32
CA GLU A 81 8.78 -5.92 -22.53
C GLU A 81 7.57 -5.83 -23.48
N LYS A 82 6.73 -6.86 -23.54
CA LYS A 82 5.47 -6.82 -24.32
C LYS A 82 4.47 -5.79 -23.80
N THR A 83 4.58 -5.37 -22.54
CA THR A 83 3.68 -4.37 -21.95
C THR A 83 4.06 -2.92 -22.29
N LYS A 84 5.09 -2.71 -23.13
CA LYS A 84 5.62 -1.41 -23.51
C LYS A 84 4.53 -0.44 -23.99
N ARG A 85 4.48 0.74 -23.37
CA ARG A 85 3.59 1.85 -23.76
C ARG A 85 4.41 3.13 -23.95
N PRO A 86 4.47 3.70 -25.17
CA PRO A 86 5.14 4.98 -25.41
C PRO A 86 4.29 6.14 -24.88
N ILE A 87 4.91 7.14 -24.26
CA ILE A 87 4.25 8.35 -23.80
C ILE A 87 4.86 9.56 -24.48
N ARG A 88 4.00 10.41 -25.07
CA ARG A 88 4.39 11.71 -25.62
C ARG A 88 4.10 12.82 -24.61
N ARG A 89 5.07 13.72 -24.39
CA ARG A 89 4.94 14.90 -23.53
C ARG A 89 5.92 15.97 -23.99
N GLY A 90 5.51 17.24 -23.94
CA GLY A 90 6.37 18.34 -24.37
C GLY A 90 6.84 18.22 -25.82
N GLY A 91 5.99 17.67 -26.70
CA GLY A 91 6.26 17.51 -28.13
C GLY A 91 7.24 16.39 -28.51
N ILE A 92 7.66 15.52 -27.59
CA ILE A 92 8.61 14.43 -27.88
C ILE A 92 8.09 13.08 -27.39
N HIS A 93 8.67 11.99 -27.89
CA HIS A 93 8.58 10.68 -27.23
C HIS A 93 9.38 10.74 -25.93
N TYR A 94 8.67 10.75 -24.82
CA TYR A 94 9.18 11.18 -23.53
C TYR A 94 9.60 9.99 -22.65
N TYR A 95 8.75 8.96 -22.61
CA TYR A 95 8.98 7.73 -21.85
C TYR A 95 8.52 6.49 -22.62
N ASN A 96 9.04 5.33 -22.23
CA ASN A 96 8.34 4.05 -22.38
C ASN A 96 8.02 3.50 -21.00
N TYR A 97 6.78 3.08 -20.77
CA TYR A 97 6.36 2.39 -19.55
C TYR A 97 6.25 0.89 -19.78
N TYR A 98 6.62 0.11 -18.77
CA TYR A 98 6.44 -1.33 -18.72
C TYR A 98 5.85 -1.70 -17.36
N THR A 99 4.92 -2.64 -17.32
CA THR A 99 4.20 -3.06 -16.12
C THR A 99 4.83 -4.32 -15.55
N LEU A 100 5.16 -4.30 -14.25
CA LEU A 100 5.61 -5.46 -13.49
C LEU A 100 4.41 -6.35 -13.08
N PRO A 101 4.61 -7.65 -12.79
CA PRO A 101 3.51 -8.55 -12.40
C PRO A 101 2.82 -8.05 -11.14
N SER A 102 1.48 -8.13 -11.11
CA SER A 102 0.67 -7.81 -9.93
C SER A 102 -0.69 -8.53 -10.02
N PRO A 103 -1.36 -8.83 -8.89
CA PRO A 103 -2.72 -9.36 -8.91
C PRO A 103 -3.68 -8.40 -9.62
N LYS A 104 -4.76 -8.96 -10.14
CA LYS A 104 -5.80 -8.16 -10.80
C LYS A 104 -6.40 -7.14 -9.82
N GLY A 105 -6.51 -5.89 -10.25
CA GLY A 105 -7.03 -4.79 -9.44
C GLY A 105 -6.00 -4.12 -8.54
N TYR A 106 -4.77 -4.64 -8.46
CA TYR A 106 -3.69 -4.01 -7.70
C TYR A 106 -2.97 -2.97 -8.58
N VAL A 107 -2.45 -1.93 -7.93
CA VAL A 107 -1.51 -0.98 -8.53
C VAL A 107 -0.21 -1.72 -8.79
N ALA A 108 0.11 -1.92 -10.07
CA ALA A 108 1.32 -2.60 -10.50
C ALA A 108 2.51 -1.61 -10.59
N PRO A 109 3.71 -1.97 -10.11
CA PRO A 109 4.91 -1.16 -10.30
C PRO A 109 5.28 -1.04 -11.78
N VAL A 110 6.04 0.01 -12.13
CA VAL A 110 6.43 0.26 -13.51
C VAL A 110 7.93 0.46 -13.69
N LEU A 111 8.45 -0.04 -14.80
CA LEU A 111 9.74 0.38 -15.34
C LEU A 111 9.51 1.53 -16.32
N ILE A 112 10.37 2.54 -16.28
CA ILE A 112 10.24 3.72 -17.14
C ILE A 112 11.57 4.00 -17.83
N ASP A 113 11.60 3.90 -19.16
CA ASP A 113 12.73 4.39 -19.94
C ASP A 113 12.67 5.92 -20.03
N ILE A 114 13.78 6.58 -19.74
CA ILE A 114 13.90 8.04 -19.77
C ILE A 114 14.41 8.47 -21.15
N LEU A 115 13.54 9.11 -21.95
CA LEU A 115 13.86 9.48 -23.34
C LEU A 115 14.00 11.00 -23.54
N CYS A 116 13.52 11.81 -22.59
CA CYS A 116 13.76 13.25 -22.60
C CYS A 116 15.28 13.53 -22.57
N PRO A 117 15.83 14.23 -23.57
CA PRO A 117 17.28 14.38 -23.71
C PRO A 117 17.85 15.38 -22.71
N LYS A 118 19.16 15.35 -22.49
CA LYS A 118 19.85 16.10 -21.42
C LYS A 118 19.80 17.62 -21.60
N ASP A 119 19.70 18.08 -22.84
CA ASP A 119 19.64 19.46 -23.27
C ASP A 119 18.21 20.04 -23.23
N LYS A 120 17.21 19.21 -22.93
CA LYS A 120 15.81 19.63 -22.79
C LYS A 120 15.37 19.57 -21.34
N MET A 121 14.85 20.69 -20.83
CA MET A 121 14.26 20.74 -19.51
C MET A 121 13.03 19.82 -19.43
N PRO A 122 13.01 18.82 -18.53
CA PRO A 122 11.91 17.87 -18.48
C PRO A 122 10.61 18.54 -18.01
N VAL A 123 9.50 18.14 -18.63
CA VAL A 123 8.15 18.67 -18.37
C VAL A 123 7.54 17.92 -17.18
N LEU A 124 7.22 18.66 -16.12
CA LEU A 124 6.56 18.16 -14.92
C LEU A 124 5.22 17.48 -15.27
N ASN A 125 4.86 16.46 -14.49
CA ASN A 125 3.47 16.01 -14.42
C ASN A 125 2.65 16.92 -13.47
N ASN A 126 1.44 16.47 -13.12
CA ASN A 126 0.56 17.14 -12.16
C ASN A 126 0.66 16.53 -10.74
N GLY A 127 1.61 15.62 -10.50
CA GLY A 127 1.59 14.72 -9.35
C GLY A 127 0.45 13.71 -9.41
N HIS A 128 0.44 12.76 -8.48
CA HIS A 128 -0.61 11.76 -8.30
C HIS A 128 -0.79 11.43 -6.81
N LEU A 129 -1.96 10.91 -6.42
CA LEU A 129 -2.29 10.65 -5.02
C LEU A 129 -1.39 9.59 -4.39
N GLU A 130 -0.97 8.61 -5.17
CA GLU A 130 -0.19 7.46 -4.74
C GLU A 130 1.21 7.92 -4.30
N PRO A 131 1.67 7.59 -3.08
CA PRO A 131 3.08 7.72 -2.75
C PRO A 131 3.89 6.67 -3.53
N ALA A 132 5.19 6.94 -3.72
CA ALA A 132 6.05 6.03 -4.46
C ALA A 132 7.45 5.88 -3.84
N ILE A 133 8.10 4.77 -4.13
CA ILE A 133 9.55 4.66 -4.08
C ILE A 133 10.06 4.56 -5.51
N THR A 134 11.00 5.43 -5.85
CA THR A 134 11.63 5.42 -7.17
C THR A 134 13.11 5.10 -7.03
N VAL A 135 13.62 4.22 -7.89
CA VAL A 135 15.02 3.75 -7.91
C VAL A 135 15.63 3.97 -9.30
N SER A 136 16.81 4.57 -9.35
CA SER A 136 17.59 4.69 -10.59
C SER A 136 18.22 3.34 -10.96
N LEU A 137 17.88 2.80 -12.13
CA LEU A 137 18.37 1.48 -12.60
C LEU A 137 19.51 1.59 -13.61
N GLY A 138 19.64 2.74 -14.27
CA GLY A 138 20.73 3.05 -15.18
C GLY A 138 20.44 2.63 -16.63
N PRO A 139 21.49 2.42 -17.45
CA PRO A 139 22.91 2.42 -17.08
C PRO A 139 23.52 3.83 -16.85
N ASN A 140 22.85 4.91 -17.25
CA ASN A 140 23.34 6.28 -17.06
C ASN A 140 22.57 7.03 -15.99
N ASP A 141 23.23 8.04 -15.42
CA ASP A 141 22.60 9.04 -14.58
C ASP A 141 21.46 9.74 -15.31
N ILE A 142 20.45 10.14 -14.55
CA ILE A 142 19.34 10.97 -15.01
C ILE A 142 19.21 12.20 -14.12
N TYR A 143 18.48 13.21 -14.58
CA TYR A 143 18.02 14.31 -13.74
C TYR A 143 16.60 14.04 -13.28
N ALA A 144 16.33 14.30 -12.01
CA ALA A 144 14.99 14.30 -11.44
C ALA A 144 14.58 15.74 -11.10
N ARG A 145 13.40 16.16 -11.54
CA ARG A 145 12.83 17.49 -11.31
C ARG A 145 11.54 17.38 -10.53
N PHE A 146 11.39 18.16 -9.46
CA PHE A 146 10.26 18.09 -8.52
C PHE A 146 9.43 19.37 -8.39
N ALA A 147 9.87 20.48 -8.99
CA ALA A 147 9.12 21.73 -8.95
C ALA A 147 9.38 22.60 -10.19
N LYS A 148 8.53 23.63 -10.35
CA LYS A 148 8.69 24.64 -11.41
C LYS A 148 9.99 25.41 -11.23
N LYS A 149 10.22 25.95 -10.02
CA LYS A 149 11.47 26.62 -9.63
C LYS A 149 12.57 25.57 -9.51
N ILE A 150 13.74 25.88 -10.07
CA ILE A 150 14.93 25.02 -10.06
C ILE A 150 15.85 25.45 -8.93
N ASN A 151 16.27 24.50 -8.11
CA ASN A 151 17.31 24.63 -7.08
C ASN A 151 17.83 23.22 -6.71
N LYS A 152 18.76 23.14 -5.75
CA LYS A 152 19.37 21.87 -5.29
C LYS A 152 18.37 20.83 -4.76
N ASP A 153 17.22 21.25 -4.25
CA ASP A 153 16.22 20.36 -3.65
C ASP A 153 15.22 19.87 -4.72
N THR A 154 15.03 20.65 -5.78
CA THR A 154 13.97 20.48 -6.79
C THR A 154 14.48 20.04 -8.15
N PHE A 155 15.80 20.06 -8.38
CA PHE A 155 16.44 19.51 -9.57
C PHE A 155 17.78 18.91 -9.19
N LEU A 156 17.87 17.59 -9.25
CA LEU A 156 19.04 16.86 -8.78
C LEU A 156 19.41 15.72 -9.72
N LYS A 157 20.70 15.41 -9.76
CA LYS A 157 21.21 14.26 -10.49
C LYS A 157 20.90 12.99 -9.71
N PHE A 158 20.16 12.10 -10.33
CA PHE A 158 19.72 10.83 -9.77
C PHE A 158 20.62 9.71 -10.32
N ARG A 159 21.56 9.31 -9.47
CA ARG A 159 22.80 8.64 -9.91
C ARG A 159 22.68 7.12 -9.97
N ILE A 160 23.51 6.53 -10.80
CA ILE A 160 23.81 5.10 -10.82
C ILE A 160 25.03 4.84 -9.94
N ASN A 161 25.10 3.65 -9.34
CA ASN A 161 26.28 3.23 -8.61
C ASN A 161 27.35 2.73 -9.60
N PRO A 162 28.50 3.43 -9.75
CA PRO A 162 29.56 2.99 -10.64
C PRO A 162 30.48 1.94 -10.00
N GLU A 163 30.34 1.63 -8.70
CA GLU A 163 31.30 0.82 -7.96
C GLU A 163 31.06 -0.69 -8.17
N ASP A 164 32.00 -1.37 -8.82
CA ASP A 164 31.86 -2.80 -9.16
C ASP A 164 31.56 -3.73 -7.98
N LYS A 165 32.15 -3.45 -6.81
CA LYS A 165 31.98 -4.29 -5.61
C LYS A 165 30.58 -4.17 -5.00
N THR A 166 29.92 -3.03 -5.21
CA THR A 166 28.63 -2.69 -4.60
C THR A 166 27.52 -2.47 -5.62
N ASN A 167 27.76 -2.67 -6.92
CA ASN A 167 26.80 -2.46 -8.02
C ASN A 167 25.52 -3.32 -7.98
N TRP A 168 25.38 -4.23 -7.01
CA TRP A 168 24.10 -4.86 -6.67
C TRP A 168 23.11 -3.86 -6.01
N ILE A 169 23.64 -2.76 -5.45
CA ILE A 169 22.95 -1.51 -5.14
C ILE A 169 23.03 -0.67 -6.41
N VAL A 170 21.96 -0.64 -7.21
CA VAL A 170 22.04 -0.15 -8.59
C VAL A 170 22.13 1.38 -8.71
N GLY A 171 21.61 2.13 -7.74
CA GLY A 171 21.59 3.58 -7.85
C GLY A 171 20.88 4.28 -6.70
N SER A 172 20.83 5.60 -6.80
CA SER A 172 20.09 6.45 -5.88
C SER A 172 18.61 6.12 -5.93
N ASN A 173 17.93 6.41 -4.84
CA ASN A 173 16.51 6.16 -4.68
C ASN A 173 15.86 7.23 -3.79
N TYR A 174 14.54 7.37 -3.86
CA TYR A 174 13.84 8.31 -2.98
C TYR A 174 12.41 7.85 -2.71
N TYR A 175 11.87 8.27 -1.57
CA TYR A 175 10.44 8.25 -1.28
C TYR A 175 9.79 9.53 -1.81
N GLU A 176 8.72 9.36 -2.56
CA GLU A 176 7.90 10.40 -3.15
C GLU A 176 6.59 10.57 -2.37
N PRO A 177 6.26 11.79 -1.90
CA PRO A 177 5.00 12.05 -1.25
C PRO A 177 3.87 12.22 -2.28
N SER A 178 2.64 11.95 -1.85
CA SER A 178 1.43 12.21 -2.63
C SER A 178 1.39 13.63 -3.20
N TYR A 179 0.99 13.74 -4.47
CA TYR A 179 0.88 14.96 -5.27
C TYR A 179 2.18 15.75 -5.49
N CYS A 180 3.34 15.17 -5.18
CA CYS A 180 4.62 15.77 -5.59
C CYS A 180 4.70 15.83 -7.11
N LEU A 181 4.94 17.03 -7.66
CA LEU A 181 5.26 17.12 -9.08
C LEU A 181 6.59 16.40 -9.30
N HIS A 182 6.71 15.65 -10.38
CA HIS A 182 7.96 14.99 -10.72
C HIS A 182 8.08 14.71 -12.23
N THR A 183 9.32 14.63 -12.70
CA THR A 183 9.68 14.21 -14.06
C THR A 183 11.17 13.96 -14.16
N TYR A 184 11.62 13.33 -15.24
CA TYR A 184 13.02 12.96 -15.46
C TYR A 184 13.48 13.28 -16.89
N SER A 185 14.76 13.58 -17.02
CA SER A 185 15.50 13.62 -18.29
C SER A 185 16.83 12.90 -18.15
N ARG A 186 17.45 12.53 -19.26
CA ARG A 186 18.79 11.95 -19.24
C ARG A 186 19.80 12.97 -18.70
N ALA A 187 20.81 12.53 -17.95
CA ALA A 187 21.94 13.40 -17.61
C ALA A 187 23.10 13.28 -18.61
N THR A 188 23.06 12.25 -19.46
CA THR A 188 24.05 11.99 -20.52
C THR A 188 23.33 11.74 -21.86
N ASN A 189 24.08 11.42 -22.92
CA ASN A 189 23.48 11.01 -24.20
C ASN A 189 22.98 9.54 -24.15
N GLY A 190 23.40 8.77 -23.15
CA GLY A 190 23.06 7.36 -23.01
C GLY A 190 21.67 7.13 -22.39
N PRO A 191 21.18 5.88 -22.43
CA PRO A 191 19.87 5.53 -21.88
C PRO A 191 19.87 5.59 -20.35
N GLY A 192 18.71 5.96 -19.79
CA GLY A 192 18.42 5.86 -18.37
C GLY A 192 17.08 5.16 -18.16
N ARG A 193 16.95 4.45 -17.04
CA ARG A 193 15.73 3.76 -16.64
C ARG A 193 15.53 3.89 -15.14
N ILE A 194 14.27 3.95 -14.73
CA ILE A 194 13.88 3.88 -13.32
C ILE A 194 12.90 2.72 -13.08
N LEU A 195 12.88 2.24 -11.84
CA LEU A 195 11.75 1.56 -11.25
C LEU A 195 10.95 2.61 -10.49
N SER A 196 9.69 2.83 -10.84
CA SER A 196 8.75 3.64 -10.07
C SER A 196 7.71 2.70 -9.45
N TYR A 197 7.77 2.58 -8.13
CA TYR A 197 6.88 1.74 -7.36
C TYR A 197 5.87 2.62 -6.64
N THR A 198 4.71 2.80 -7.27
CA THR A 198 3.54 3.45 -6.67
C THR A 198 2.71 2.44 -5.90
N THR A 199 2.12 2.83 -4.77
CA THR A 199 1.16 2.00 -4.03
C THR A 199 -0.13 2.75 -3.78
N ARG A 200 -1.21 2.00 -3.52
CA ARG A 200 -2.51 2.55 -3.14
C ARG A 200 -2.38 3.48 -1.94
N SER A 201 -3.09 4.61 -2.03
CA SER A 201 -3.27 5.53 -0.91
C SER A 201 -4.48 5.13 -0.06
N TYR A 202 -4.30 4.94 1.24
CA TYR A 202 -5.41 4.55 2.14
C TYR A 202 -6.44 5.67 2.37
N ILE A 203 -6.18 6.87 1.88
CA ILE A 203 -7.12 7.99 1.92
C ILE A 203 -7.87 8.19 0.58
N GLU A 204 -7.61 7.37 -0.43
CA GLU A 204 -8.30 7.44 -1.73
C GLU A 204 -9.83 7.45 -1.58
N ASN A 205 -10.37 6.51 -0.81
CA ASN A 205 -11.82 6.41 -0.59
C ASN A 205 -12.41 7.63 0.15
N LEU A 206 -11.59 8.41 0.87
CA LEU A 206 -12.04 9.65 1.53
C LEU A 206 -12.45 10.71 0.50
N PHE A 207 -11.78 10.73 -0.66
CA PHE A 207 -12.03 11.66 -1.75
C PHE A 207 -13.07 11.14 -2.76
N GLY A 208 -13.39 9.86 -2.69
CA GLY A 208 -14.46 9.24 -3.45
C GLY A 208 -15.79 9.29 -2.72
N SER A 209 -16.40 8.13 -2.50
CA SER A 209 -17.78 8.01 -2.02
C SER A 209 -17.96 8.11 -0.49
N LYS A 210 -16.89 8.22 0.31
CA LYS A 210 -17.01 8.17 1.77
C LYS A 210 -17.62 9.43 2.39
N LEU A 211 -17.37 10.60 1.82
CA LEU A 211 -17.92 11.88 2.27
C LEU A 211 -18.63 12.56 1.12
N ASN A 212 -19.84 13.09 1.38
CA ASN A 212 -20.46 14.02 0.44
C ASN A 212 -19.71 15.37 0.45
N GLU A 213 -19.96 16.19 -0.57
CA GLU A 213 -19.26 17.46 -0.79
C GLU A 213 -19.37 18.42 0.40
N ASN A 214 -20.54 18.51 1.03
CA ASN A 214 -20.74 19.37 2.20
C ASN A 214 -19.87 18.91 3.38
N SER A 215 -19.91 17.62 3.71
CA SER A 215 -19.10 17.03 4.78
C SER A 215 -17.59 17.20 4.52
N PHE A 216 -17.15 17.02 3.27
CA PHE A 216 -15.75 17.23 2.90
C PHE A 216 -15.32 18.69 3.07
N ASN A 217 -16.15 19.64 2.66
CA ASN A 217 -15.87 21.06 2.82
C ASN A 217 -15.79 21.48 4.30
N VAL A 218 -16.66 20.94 5.16
CA VAL A 218 -16.60 21.16 6.61
C VAL A 218 -15.31 20.57 7.20
N LEU A 219 -14.94 19.34 6.82
CA LEU A 219 -13.68 18.72 7.25
C LEU A 219 -12.49 19.60 6.87
N LYS A 220 -12.41 20.03 5.60
CA LYS A 220 -11.34 20.89 5.08
C LYS A 220 -11.23 22.20 5.87
N LYS A 221 -12.34 22.81 6.24
CA LYS A 221 -12.37 24.07 7.00
C LYS A 221 -11.91 23.90 8.46
N LYS A 222 -12.24 22.76 9.10
CA LYS A 222 -11.92 22.51 10.52
C LYS A 222 -10.54 21.88 10.75
N LEU A 223 -9.99 21.19 9.77
CA LEU A 223 -8.74 20.45 9.92
C LEU A 223 -7.54 21.38 10.09
N ASN A 224 -6.81 21.22 11.17
CA ASN A 224 -5.50 21.85 11.35
C ASN A 224 -4.48 21.13 10.45
N VAL A 225 -4.17 21.71 9.29
CA VAL A 225 -3.32 21.07 8.28
C VAL A 225 -1.87 20.84 8.73
N GLU A 226 -1.36 21.64 9.66
CA GLU A 226 -0.01 21.46 10.22
C GLU A 226 0.01 20.40 11.32
N ARG A 227 -1.05 20.35 12.15
CA ARG A 227 -1.18 19.49 13.33
C ARG A 227 -2.56 18.80 13.39
N PRO A 228 -2.88 17.92 12.42
CA PRO A 228 -4.23 17.36 12.27
C PRO A 228 -4.71 16.56 13.48
N ASN A 229 -3.78 15.91 14.19
CA ASN A 229 -4.05 15.13 15.39
C ASN A 229 -4.70 15.95 16.53
N ARG A 230 -4.50 17.26 16.55
CA ARG A 230 -5.17 18.16 17.52
C ARG A 230 -6.65 18.34 17.20
N THR A 231 -6.99 18.48 15.92
CA THR A 231 -8.40 18.52 15.48
C THR A 231 -9.08 17.20 15.83
N PHE A 232 -8.41 16.06 15.61
CA PHE A 232 -8.98 14.75 15.93
C PHE A 232 -9.20 14.57 17.44
N LEU A 233 -8.23 14.96 18.28
CA LEU A 233 -8.41 14.92 19.74
C LEU A 233 -9.59 15.79 20.19
N PHE A 234 -9.66 17.02 19.69
CA PHE A 234 -10.75 17.94 20.03
C PHE A 234 -12.12 17.39 19.60
N GLN A 235 -12.22 16.86 18.38
CA GLN A 235 -13.45 16.31 17.85
C GLN A 235 -13.88 15.04 18.60
N ASP A 236 -12.95 14.17 18.98
CA ASP A 236 -13.26 12.96 19.75
C ASP A 236 -13.72 13.28 21.18
N MET A 237 -13.16 14.31 21.82
CA MET A 237 -13.67 14.82 23.09
C MET A 237 -15.13 15.26 22.95
N TYR A 238 -15.40 16.09 21.93
CA TYR A 238 -16.74 16.64 21.70
C TYR A 238 -17.77 15.57 21.31
N ASN A 239 -17.38 14.63 20.44
CA ASN A 239 -18.23 13.48 20.03
C ASN A 239 -18.64 12.61 21.22
N LYS A 240 -17.81 12.59 22.27
CA LYS A 240 -18.07 11.85 23.52
C LYS A 240 -18.70 12.72 24.61
N GLY A 241 -19.10 13.96 24.29
CA GLY A 241 -19.80 14.86 25.22
C GLY A 241 -18.91 15.58 26.22
N TYR A 242 -17.59 15.67 25.97
CA TYR A 242 -16.65 16.36 26.86
C TYR A 242 -16.27 17.74 26.32
N ASP A 243 -16.74 18.80 26.99
CA ASP A 243 -16.27 20.16 26.74
C ASP A 243 -14.92 20.45 27.43
N LEU A 244 -14.31 21.59 27.08
CA LEU A 244 -13.00 21.95 27.61
C LEU A 244 -13.03 22.27 29.11
N ASP A 245 -14.14 22.81 29.63
CA ASP A 245 -14.28 23.17 31.05
C ASP A 245 -14.33 21.93 31.94
N TYR A 246 -15.12 20.93 31.53
CA TYR A 246 -15.20 19.64 32.18
C TYR A 246 -13.84 18.94 32.16
N VAL A 247 -13.19 18.91 31.00
CA VAL A 247 -11.87 18.27 30.83
C VAL A 247 -10.83 18.97 31.69
N SER A 248 -10.77 20.30 31.65
CA SER A 248 -9.91 21.13 32.50
C SER A 248 -10.03 20.76 33.98
N LYS A 249 -11.27 20.74 34.49
CA LYS A 249 -11.57 20.38 35.89
C LYS A 249 -11.12 18.96 36.24
N LYS A 250 -11.44 17.97 35.40
CA LYS A 250 -11.13 16.55 35.66
C LYS A 250 -9.65 16.21 35.52
N THR A 251 -8.96 16.77 34.52
CA THR A 251 -7.53 16.49 34.29
C THR A 251 -6.61 17.39 35.11
N LYS A 252 -7.16 18.45 35.71
CA LYS A 252 -6.45 19.54 36.38
C LYS A 252 -5.49 20.27 35.43
N ILE A 253 -5.85 20.35 34.14
CA ILE A 253 -5.08 21.11 33.14
C ILE A 253 -5.76 22.47 33.02
N ASN A 254 -5.00 23.55 33.10
CA ASN A 254 -5.55 24.90 33.00
C ASN A 254 -6.36 25.09 31.70
N ILE A 255 -7.58 25.64 31.81
CA ILE A 255 -8.51 25.84 30.68
C ILE A 255 -7.87 26.65 29.54
N LYS A 256 -7.21 27.78 29.87
CA LYS A 256 -6.52 28.62 28.86
C LYS A 256 -5.42 27.84 28.15
N LYS A 257 -4.77 26.88 28.84
CA LYS A 257 -3.76 26.02 28.20
C LYS A 257 -4.40 25.07 27.18
N LEU A 258 -5.55 24.49 27.49
CA LEU A 258 -6.30 23.64 26.57
C LEU A 258 -6.77 24.44 25.34
N GLU A 259 -7.43 25.58 25.55
CA GLU A 259 -7.89 26.45 24.46
C GLU A 259 -6.75 26.86 23.53
N ASN A 260 -5.63 27.27 24.10
CA ASN A 260 -4.43 27.65 23.36
C ASN A 260 -3.83 26.49 22.57
N TYR A 261 -3.82 25.27 23.12
CA TYR A 261 -3.30 24.09 22.42
C TYR A 261 -4.08 23.77 21.14
N PHE A 262 -5.40 23.92 21.16
CA PHE A 262 -6.25 23.65 19.99
C PHE A 262 -6.28 24.81 18.98
N LYS A 263 -6.00 26.05 19.41
CA LYS A 263 -6.00 27.24 18.54
C LYS A 263 -4.64 27.60 17.93
N ASP A 264 -3.53 27.34 18.62
CA ASP A 264 -2.18 27.80 18.22
C ASP A 264 -1.18 26.62 18.13
N ASN A 265 -0.59 26.45 16.93
CA ASN A 265 0.37 25.40 16.62
C ASN A 265 1.67 25.47 17.45
N LYS A 266 2.01 26.64 18.00
CA LYS A 266 3.20 26.83 18.85
C LYS A 266 2.97 26.30 20.26
N LYS A 267 1.73 26.27 20.74
CA LYS A 267 1.36 25.82 22.09
C LYS A 267 1.36 24.30 22.13
N LYS A 268 1.70 23.73 23.29
CA LYS A 268 1.91 22.28 23.45
C LYS A 268 1.28 21.79 24.74
N LEU A 269 0.68 20.61 24.66
CA LEU A 269 0.48 19.73 25.79
C LEU A 269 1.61 18.70 25.83
N SER A 270 2.04 18.35 27.03
CA SER A 270 2.95 17.21 27.22
C SER A 270 2.22 15.90 26.93
N PHE A 271 2.97 14.83 26.66
CA PHE A 271 2.37 13.49 26.49
C PHE A 271 1.56 13.08 27.74
N LYS A 272 2.05 13.40 28.95
CA LYS A 272 1.33 13.14 30.21
C LYS A 272 -0.03 13.83 30.26
N GLU A 273 -0.12 15.06 29.74
CA GLU A 273 -1.38 15.81 29.68
C GLU A 273 -2.33 15.23 28.63
N ILE A 274 -1.82 14.89 27.44
CA ILE A 274 -2.61 14.19 26.41
C ILE A 274 -3.14 12.87 26.95
N SER A 275 -2.32 12.09 27.65
CA SER A 275 -2.74 10.83 28.29
C SER A 275 -3.85 11.02 29.31
N LYS A 276 -3.80 12.06 30.14
CA LYS A 276 -4.91 12.36 31.08
C LYS A 276 -6.23 12.61 30.35
N ILE A 277 -6.20 13.38 29.26
CA ILE A 277 -7.39 13.65 28.44
C ILE A 277 -7.88 12.35 27.81
N CYS A 278 -6.98 11.55 27.22
CA CYS A 278 -7.32 10.32 26.54
C CYS A 278 -7.90 9.26 27.49
N TYR A 279 -7.35 9.13 28.70
CA TYR A 279 -7.93 8.23 29.72
C TYR A 279 -9.32 8.69 30.16
N LEU A 280 -9.54 10.01 30.28
CA LEU A 280 -10.86 10.55 30.63
C LEU A 280 -11.91 10.21 29.57
N ILE A 281 -11.55 10.27 28.29
CA ILE A 281 -12.48 10.01 27.17
C ILE A 281 -12.42 8.55 26.68
N ASN A 282 -11.67 7.67 27.32
CA ASN A 282 -11.42 6.29 26.86
C ASN A 282 -10.92 6.22 25.40
N SER A 283 -9.78 6.86 25.13
CA SER A 283 -9.05 6.81 23.84
C SER A 283 -7.58 6.47 24.06
N ASN A 284 -6.87 6.09 23.00
CA ASN A 284 -5.42 5.84 23.05
C ASN A 284 -4.63 7.14 22.81
N PRO A 285 -3.76 7.56 23.76
CA PRO A 285 -3.01 8.82 23.60
C PRO A 285 -2.01 8.82 22.45
N LYS A 286 -1.57 7.67 21.97
CA LYS A 286 -0.61 7.58 20.84
C LYS A 286 -1.21 8.09 19.53
N ASP A 287 -2.54 8.05 19.40
CA ASP A 287 -3.23 8.45 18.17
C ASP A 287 -3.19 9.98 17.97
N TYR A 288 -3.03 10.74 19.05
CA TYR A 288 -3.11 12.21 19.05
C TYR A 288 -1.75 12.91 19.18
N ILE A 289 -0.64 12.17 19.17
CA ILE A 289 0.69 12.78 19.22
C ILE A 289 1.00 13.45 17.89
N ASP A 290 1.40 14.73 17.92
CA ASP A 290 1.86 15.46 16.75
C ASP A 290 3.03 14.73 16.05
N LYS A 291 2.82 14.29 14.80
CA LYS A 291 3.84 13.57 14.02
C LYS A 291 4.95 14.53 13.53
N LYS A 292 6.16 13.99 13.39
CA LYS A 292 7.33 14.64 12.77
C LYS A 292 7.92 13.70 11.73
N PHE A 293 8.42 14.28 10.65
CA PHE A 293 8.95 13.52 9.53
C PHE A 293 10.29 14.09 9.05
N LYS A 294 11.07 13.28 8.33
CA LYS A 294 12.46 13.57 7.96
C LYS A 294 12.62 14.12 6.53
N GLU A 295 11.52 14.32 5.82
CA GLU A 295 11.58 14.70 4.40
C GLU A 295 12.07 16.15 4.21
N ASP A 296 12.53 16.41 2.99
CA ASP A 296 13.03 17.71 2.57
C ASP A 296 11.89 18.72 2.31
N PRO A 297 12.19 19.97 1.88
CA PRO A 297 11.16 20.99 1.67
C PRO A 297 10.08 20.67 0.62
N VAL A 298 10.32 19.73 -0.30
CA VAL A 298 9.29 19.26 -1.24
C VAL A 298 8.63 17.95 -0.78
N GLY A 299 8.93 17.52 0.45
CA GLY A 299 8.34 16.36 1.10
C GLY A 299 8.94 15.03 0.65
N LYS A 300 10.04 15.01 -0.11
CA LYS A 300 10.71 13.76 -0.51
C LYS A 300 11.77 13.35 0.51
N TYR A 301 12.02 12.04 0.58
CA TYR A 301 13.17 11.51 1.31
C TYR A 301 14.17 10.93 0.32
N TYR A 302 15.19 11.72 -0.03
CA TYR A 302 16.24 11.32 -0.96
C TYR A 302 17.30 10.45 -0.28
N PHE A 303 17.76 9.42 -0.97
CA PHE A 303 18.76 8.49 -0.49
C PHE A 303 19.74 8.15 -1.62
N ASP A 304 20.97 8.66 -1.53
CA ASP A 304 21.97 8.39 -2.57
C ASP A 304 22.39 6.91 -2.52
N TYR A 305 22.93 6.38 -3.63
CA TYR A 305 23.47 5.01 -3.62
C TYR A 305 24.54 4.84 -2.53
N LYS A 306 25.34 5.88 -2.25
CA LYS A 306 26.32 5.90 -1.16
C LYS A 306 25.70 5.76 0.22
N ASP A 307 24.51 6.33 0.43
CA ASP A 307 23.80 6.17 1.69
C ASP A 307 23.24 4.75 1.84
N SER A 308 22.81 4.15 0.73
CA SER A 308 22.42 2.73 0.70
C SER A 308 23.60 1.82 1.06
N ILE A 309 24.80 2.08 0.52
CA ILE A 309 26.03 1.34 0.85
C ILE A 309 26.33 1.34 2.36
N LYS A 310 26.12 2.46 3.06
CA LYS A 310 26.34 2.56 4.52
C LYS A 310 25.43 1.64 5.34
N THR A 311 24.34 1.14 4.76
CA THR A 311 23.34 0.30 5.44
C THR A 311 23.49 -1.20 5.17
N ILE A 312 24.57 -1.57 4.48
CA ILE A 312 24.89 -2.96 4.15
C ILE A 312 24.96 -3.81 5.42
N ARG A 313 24.23 -4.93 5.43
CA ARG A 313 24.20 -5.89 6.54
C ARG A 313 23.84 -7.29 6.07
N ASN A 314 24.23 -8.30 6.85
CA ASN A 314 23.76 -9.66 6.65
C ASN A 314 22.30 -9.77 7.09
N PHE A 315 21.51 -10.52 6.33
CA PHE A 315 20.12 -10.80 6.64
C PHE A 315 19.76 -12.18 6.10
N LYS A 316 19.65 -13.15 7.01
CA LYS A 316 19.40 -14.56 6.69
C LYS A 316 20.41 -15.07 5.64
N SER A 317 19.96 -15.72 4.57
CA SER A 317 20.83 -16.20 3.48
C SER A 317 21.41 -15.11 2.55
N TYR A 318 21.26 -13.82 2.90
CA TYR A 318 21.53 -12.71 1.99
C TYR A 318 22.34 -11.58 2.63
N GLN A 319 22.84 -10.69 1.77
CA GLN A 319 23.32 -9.37 2.16
C GLN A 319 22.33 -8.33 1.62
N ILE A 320 21.92 -7.37 2.45
CA ILE A 320 20.93 -6.35 2.08
C ILE A 320 21.43 -4.94 2.33
N ALA A 321 20.90 -3.98 1.59
CA ALA A 321 21.09 -2.55 1.79
C ALA A 321 19.74 -1.85 1.66
N SER A 322 19.46 -0.91 2.56
CA SER A 322 18.19 -0.21 2.60
C SER A 322 17.99 0.68 1.37
N ILE A 323 16.74 0.85 0.96
CA ILE A 323 16.29 1.96 0.10
C ILE A 323 15.59 3.00 0.97
N ALA A 324 15.27 4.14 0.39
CA ALA A 324 14.49 5.21 0.99
C ALA A 324 13.12 4.68 1.43
N SER A 325 12.74 5.03 2.66
CA SER A 325 11.42 4.71 3.23
C SER A 325 11.00 5.85 4.15
N SER A 326 9.71 6.15 4.22
CA SER A 326 9.16 7.20 5.09
C SER A 326 8.15 6.62 6.07
N SER A 327 8.15 7.13 7.31
CA SER A 327 7.10 6.83 8.29
C SER A 327 5.72 7.40 7.92
N ARG A 328 5.62 8.21 6.85
CA ARG A 328 4.34 8.63 6.25
C ARG A 328 3.62 7.49 5.53
N ALA A 329 4.38 6.55 4.96
CA ALA A 329 3.87 5.39 4.25
C ALA A 329 4.52 4.12 4.82
N PRO A 330 4.10 3.69 6.03
CA PRO A 330 4.80 2.65 6.79
C PRO A 330 4.82 1.29 6.10
N ASP A 331 3.88 1.02 5.20
CA ASP A 331 3.87 -0.22 4.41
C ASP A 331 4.78 -0.14 3.18
N LEU A 332 5.17 1.07 2.73
CA LEU A 332 6.00 1.27 1.54
C LEU A 332 7.48 1.30 1.93
N ALA A 333 8.14 0.16 1.81
CA ALA A 333 9.54 -0.01 2.19
C ALA A 333 10.21 -1.12 1.37
N GLY A 334 11.54 -1.20 1.44
CA GLY A 334 12.27 -2.23 0.70
C GLY A 334 13.76 -2.23 0.94
N TYR A 335 14.47 -2.98 0.12
CA TYR A 335 15.93 -3.07 0.13
C TYR A 335 16.47 -3.62 -1.19
N PHE A 336 17.73 -3.29 -1.48
CA PHE A 336 18.56 -4.07 -2.38
C PHE A 336 18.91 -5.41 -1.71
N LEU A 337 18.87 -6.49 -2.46
CA LEU A 337 19.10 -7.85 -2.00
C LEU A 337 20.19 -8.51 -2.86
N LYS A 338 21.29 -8.91 -2.23
CA LYS A 338 22.37 -9.66 -2.87
C LYS A 338 22.27 -11.13 -2.47
N VAL A 339 22.20 -12.00 -3.46
CA VAL A 339 22.16 -13.45 -3.29
C VAL A 339 23.52 -14.01 -3.66
N LYS A 340 24.17 -14.67 -2.69
CA LYS A 340 25.41 -15.42 -2.89
C LYS A 340 25.31 -16.73 -2.13
N ASN A 341 24.43 -17.61 -2.59
CA ASN A 341 24.14 -18.88 -1.95
C ASN A 341 24.01 -19.98 -3.00
N LYS A 342 25.10 -20.70 -3.29
CA LYS A 342 25.13 -21.75 -4.33
C LYS A 342 24.54 -23.09 -3.85
N THR A 343 23.83 -23.13 -2.73
CA THR A 343 23.19 -24.36 -2.26
C THR A 343 22.16 -24.89 -3.28
N ILE A 344 22.07 -26.22 -3.38
CA ILE A 344 21.06 -26.91 -4.17
C ILE A 344 19.72 -27.01 -3.39
N LYS A 345 19.78 -26.91 -2.06
CA LYS A 345 18.62 -27.03 -1.18
C LYS A 345 17.67 -25.84 -1.36
N SER A 346 16.37 -26.09 -1.19
CA SER A 346 15.36 -25.02 -1.18
C SER A 346 15.63 -24.02 -0.07
N VAL A 347 15.59 -22.73 -0.40
CA VAL A 347 15.75 -21.63 0.56
C VAL A 347 14.40 -20.91 0.66
N THR A 348 13.74 -21.01 1.82
CA THR A 348 12.44 -20.37 2.08
C THR A 348 12.47 -19.59 3.40
N ASP A 349 13.54 -18.83 3.60
CA ASP A 349 13.81 -18.11 4.84
C ASP A 349 13.20 -16.70 4.88
N LEU A 350 12.59 -16.20 3.80
CA LEU A 350 11.85 -14.94 3.78
C LEU A 350 10.35 -15.15 4.08
N LEU A 351 9.77 -14.22 4.84
CA LEU A 351 8.35 -14.18 5.19
C LEU A 351 7.99 -12.71 5.47
N ASP A 352 7.22 -12.10 4.58
CA ASP A 352 6.84 -10.70 4.69
C ASP A 352 5.42 -10.55 5.27
N ASN A 353 5.20 -9.49 6.05
CA ASN A 353 3.87 -9.07 6.53
C ASN A 353 3.19 -8.06 5.59
N ASN A 354 3.77 -7.82 4.42
CA ASN A 354 3.27 -6.99 3.34
C ASN A 354 3.52 -7.78 2.05
N CYS A 355 2.78 -7.49 0.98
CA CYS A 355 3.12 -8.10 -0.30
C CYS A 355 4.40 -7.46 -0.85
N SER A 356 5.15 -8.19 -1.65
CA SER A 356 6.48 -7.78 -2.12
C SER A 356 6.58 -7.97 -3.61
N HIS A 357 7.13 -6.98 -4.31
CA HIS A 357 7.64 -7.19 -5.66
C HIS A 357 9.15 -7.28 -5.66
N TYR A 358 9.66 -8.15 -6.52
CA TYR A 358 11.08 -8.32 -6.76
C TYR A 358 11.38 -8.03 -8.23
N LEU A 359 12.44 -7.28 -8.48
CA LEU A 359 13.01 -7.10 -9.82
C LEU A 359 14.45 -7.62 -9.80
N VAL A 360 14.76 -8.60 -10.65
CA VAL A 360 16.12 -9.12 -10.76
C VAL A 360 16.98 -8.11 -11.52
N THR A 361 18.00 -7.58 -10.85
CA THR A 361 18.90 -6.57 -11.42
C THR A 361 20.22 -7.13 -11.89
N LYS A 362 20.60 -8.35 -11.46
CA LYS A 362 21.85 -8.99 -11.89
C LYS A 362 21.79 -10.51 -11.74
N GLY A 363 22.45 -11.21 -12.65
CA GLY A 363 22.74 -12.63 -12.53
C GLY A 363 21.53 -13.54 -12.77
N SER A 364 21.65 -14.79 -12.32
CA SER A 364 20.58 -15.79 -12.40
C SER A 364 20.54 -16.61 -11.13
N MET A 365 19.32 -16.87 -10.66
CA MET A 365 19.02 -17.43 -9.34
C MET A 365 17.86 -18.41 -9.45
N ASN A 366 17.68 -19.24 -8.42
CA ASN A 366 16.43 -19.95 -8.20
C ASN A 366 15.60 -19.20 -7.18
N PHE A 367 14.32 -19.03 -7.46
CA PHE A 367 13.29 -18.62 -6.51
C PHE A 367 12.56 -19.86 -5.98
N PHE A 368 12.27 -19.86 -4.69
CA PHE A 368 11.45 -20.88 -4.05
C PHE A 368 10.29 -20.22 -3.32
N ALA A 369 9.10 -20.80 -3.38
CA ALA A 369 7.93 -20.36 -2.62
C ALA A 369 7.10 -21.55 -2.13
N GLU A 370 6.58 -21.46 -0.92
CA GLU A 370 5.62 -22.43 -0.38
C GLU A 370 4.21 -22.09 -0.86
N GLU A 371 3.60 -23.01 -1.60
CA GLU A 371 2.22 -22.91 -2.08
C GLU A 371 1.53 -24.26 -1.88
N ASN A 372 0.36 -24.27 -1.23
CA ASN A 372 -0.40 -25.50 -0.96
C ASN A 372 0.44 -26.60 -0.27
N LYS A 373 1.30 -26.21 0.69
CA LYS A 373 2.25 -27.07 1.43
C LYS A 373 3.32 -27.73 0.55
N LYS A 374 3.51 -27.26 -0.68
CA LYS A 374 4.57 -27.71 -1.60
C LYS A 374 5.52 -26.55 -1.90
N ILE A 375 6.80 -26.85 -2.10
CA ILE A 375 7.78 -25.85 -2.52
C ILE A 375 7.80 -25.81 -4.05
N GLN A 376 7.39 -24.68 -4.60
CA GLN A 376 7.57 -24.34 -6.01
C GLN A 376 9.00 -23.83 -6.23
N LYS A 377 9.58 -24.13 -7.40
CA LYS A 377 10.92 -23.68 -7.79
C LYS A 377 10.88 -23.08 -9.19
N LEU A 378 11.42 -21.87 -9.33
CA LEU A 378 11.57 -21.18 -10.62
C LEU A 378 13.00 -20.71 -10.82
N LYS A 379 13.50 -20.77 -12.05
CA LYS A 379 14.75 -20.11 -12.42
C LYS A 379 14.44 -18.69 -12.88
N ILE A 380 15.10 -17.71 -12.28
CA ILE A 380 14.95 -16.29 -12.60
C ILE A 380 16.28 -15.69 -13.04
N LYS A 381 16.24 -14.65 -13.86
CA LYS A 381 17.42 -13.95 -14.35
C LYS A 381 17.15 -12.45 -14.48
N GLU A 382 18.20 -11.70 -14.75
CA GLU A 382 18.14 -10.24 -14.93
C GLU A 382 17.00 -9.79 -15.86
N GLY A 383 16.21 -8.84 -15.35
CA GLY A 383 15.02 -8.28 -16.01
C GLY A 383 13.72 -9.03 -15.73
N ASP A 384 13.76 -10.22 -15.12
CA ASP A 384 12.57 -10.89 -14.65
C ASP A 384 12.04 -10.24 -13.36
N SER A 385 10.74 -10.41 -13.09
CA SER A 385 10.10 -9.86 -11.90
C SER A 385 9.10 -10.84 -11.28
N LEU A 386 8.92 -10.71 -9.96
CA LEU A 386 7.99 -11.48 -9.15
C LEU A 386 7.11 -10.52 -8.35
N TRP A 387 5.88 -10.94 -8.10
CA TRP A 387 5.07 -10.47 -6.98
C TRP A 387 4.85 -11.64 -6.02
N VAL A 388 4.88 -11.38 -4.71
CA VAL A 388 4.73 -12.40 -3.66
C VAL A 388 3.72 -11.91 -2.62
N ALA A 389 2.72 -12.74 -2.33
CA ALA A 389 1.68 -12.43 -1.36
C ALA A 389 2.22 -12.36 0.08
N THR A 390 1.52 -11.61 0.92
CA THR A 390 1.81 -11.52 2.35
C THR A 390 1.78 -12.92 2.99
N TYR A 391 2.70 -13.18 3.92
CA TYR A 391 2.86 -14.45 4.64
C TYR A 391 3.14 -15.69 3.76
N THR A 392 3.55 -15.51 2.51
CA THR A 392 4.11 -16.60 1.69
C THR A 392 5.57 -16.83 2.07
N LYS A 393 5.93 -18.02 2.54
CA LYS A 393 7.34 -18.37 2.77
C LYS A 393 8.05 -18.51 1.43
N HIS A 394 9.17 -17.83 1.26
CA HIS A 394 9.90 -17.83 0.00
C HIS A 394 11.38 -17.52 0.21
N GLY A 395 12.18 -17.60 -0.86
CA GLY A 395 13.59 -17.26 -0.80
C GLY A 395 14.33 -17.52 -2.10
N PHE A 396 15.63 -17.27 -2.08
CA PHE A 396 16.48 -17.29 -3.27
C PHE A 396 17.79 -18.05 -3.03
N SER A 397 18.26 -18.74 -4.06
CA SER A 397 19.62 -19.31 -4.15
C SER A 397 20.26 -18.96 -5.49
N GLY A 398 21.58 -19.04 -5.59
CA GLY A 398 22.38 -18.72 -6.76
C GLY A 398 23.35 -17.57 -6.52
N ASP A 399 23.64 -16.84 -7.59
CA ASP A 399 24.52 -15.66 -7.57
C ASP A 399 23.85 -14.54 -8.40
N GLY A 400 23.43 -13.49 -7.71
CA GLY A 400 22.67 -12.41 -8.34
C GLY A 400 22.26 -11.31 -7.38
N ALA A 401 21.46 -10.38 -7.90
CA ALA A 401 20.92 -9.26 -7.13
C ALA A 401 19.48 -8.96 -7.54
N LEU A 402 18.69 -8.49 -6.57
CA LEU A 402 17.32 -8.04 -6.77
C LEU A 402 17.08 -6.73 -6.03
N ILE A 403 16.07 -5.99 -6.48
CA ILE A 403 15.42 -4.96 -5.66
C ILE A 403 14.14 -5.58 -5.11
N LYS A 404 13.91 -5.46 -3.80
CA LYS A 404 12.64 -5.77 -3.16
C LYS A 404 11.97 -4.48 -2.73
N ILE A 405 10.71 -4.29 -3.10
CA ILE A 405 9.85 -3.24 -2.55
C ILE A 405 8.52 -3.88 -2.15
N SER A 406 8.04 -3.53 -0.97
CA SER A 406 6.80 -4.04 -0.39
C SER A 406 5.78 -2.93 -0.22
N ASP A 407 4.50 -3.31 -0.22
CA ASP A 407 3.37 -2.44 0.11
C ASP A 407 2.22 -3.18 0.81
N GLY A 408 1.22 -2.43 1.27
CA GLY A 408 0.08 -2.95 2.01
C GLY A 408 -1.18 -3.20 1.17
N GLN A 409 -1.09 -3.35 -0.15
CA GLN A 409 -2.27 -3.68 -0.97
C GLN A 409 -2.90 -5.03 -0.61
N ASN A 410 -2.10 -5.97 -0.08
CA ASN A 410 -2.61 -7.25 0.43
C ASN A 410 -2.91 -7.23 1.94
N PHE A 411 -1.99 -6.73 2.77
CA PHE A 411 -2.16 -6.60 4.23
C PHE A 411 -1.44 -5.33 4.69
N ASN A 412 -2.15 -4.37 5.28
CA ASN A 412 -1.66 -3.02 5.57
C ASN A 412 -1.57 -2.70 7.07
N TYR A 413 -0.99 -1.54 7.39
CA TYR A 413 -0.83 -1.10 8.78
C TYR A 413 -2.15 -0.80 9.49
N LEU A 414 -3.23 -0.44 8.79
CA LEU A 414 -4.53 -0.21 9.41
C LEU A 414 -5.13 -1.53 9.89
N GLU A 415 -5.04 -2.57 9.07
CA GLU A 415 -5.47 -3.92 9.45
C GLU A 415 -4.60 -4.49 10.59
N LYS A 416 -3.29 -4.18 10.63
CA LYS A 416 -2.41 -4.53 11.76
C LYS A 416 -2.88 -3.87 13.07
N ILE A 417 -3.35 -2.62 13.02
CA ILE A 417 -3.91 -1.92 14.19
C ILE A 417 -5.20 -2.61 14.65
N ASP A 418 -6.10 -2.92 13.71
CA ASP A 418 -7.39 -3.54 14.03
C ASP A 418 -7.22 -4.96 14.62
N ILE A 419 -6.33 -5.76 14.03
CA ILE A 419 -5.92 -7.06 14.58
C ILE A 419 -5.33 -6.92 15.98
N GLY A 420 -4.51 -5.89 16.22
CA GLY A 420 -3.94 -5.59 17.55
C GLY A 420 -4.98 -5.25 18.61
N ASN A 421 -6.15 -4.73 18.19
CA ASN A 421 -7.27 -4.40 19.07
C ASN A 421 -8.32 -5.53 19.18
N THR A 422 -8.17 -6.61 18.41
CA THR A 422 -9.18 -7.68 18.32
C THR A 422 -9.11 -8.61 19.54
N TYR A 423 -10.21 -8.72 20.27
CA TYR A 423 -10.37 -9.71 21.34
C TYR A 423 -10.47 -11.13 20.76
N ASN A 424 -9.85 -12.10 21.45
CA ASN A 424 -9.83 -13.52 21.06
C ASN A 424 -9.40 -13.75 19.59
N LEU A 425 -8.31 -13.11 19.19
CA LEU A 425 -7.82 -13.08 17.82
C LEU A 425 -7.72 -14.48 17.16
N LYS A 426 -7.26 -15.50 17.88
CA LYS A 426 -7.15 -16.87 17.34
C LYS A 426 -8.50 -17.42 16.88
N MET A 427 -9.54 -17.24 17.70
CA MET A 427 -10.89 -17.66 17.35
C MET A 427 -11.43 -16.82 16.19
N THR A 428 -11.23 -15.50 16.23
CA THR A 428 -11.69 -14.59 15.17
C THR A 428 -11.09 -14.94 13.82
N LEU A 429 -9.78 -15.21 13.74
CA LEU A 429 -9.11 -15.62 12.50
C LEU A 429 -9.58 -16.98 11.98
N ALA A 430 -9.83 -17.94 12.88
CA ALA A 430 -10.37 -19.24 12.50
C ALA A 430 -11.79 -19.10 11.92
N ARG A 431 -12.63 -18.31 12.58
CA ARG A 431 -14.03 -18.09 12.19
C ARG A 431 -14.17 -17.26 10.92
N GLY A 432 -13.37 -16.21 10.76
CA GLY A 432 -13.45 -15.28 9.64
C GLY A 432 -13.09 -15.85 8.27
N ARG A 433 -12.30 -16.95 8.21
CA ARG A 433 -11.84 -17.54 6.93
C ARG A 433 -12.62 -18.78 6.49
N LYS A 434 -13.18 -19.55 7.42
CA LYS A 434 -13.66 -20.92 7.13
C LYS A 434 -14.95 -21.34 7.84
N ASP A 435 -15.52 -20.52 8.71
CA ASP A 435 -16.77 -20.90 9.37
C ASP A 435 -17.96 -20.66 8.44
N LYS A 436 -18.41 -21.73 7.80
CA LYS A 436 -19.63 -21.78 6.98
C LYS A 436 -20.87 -22.21 7.80
N VAL A 437 -20.70 -22.56 9.07
CA VAL A 437 -21.70 -23.30 9.87
C VAL A 437 -22.34 -22.41 10.93
N ASN A 438 -21.61 -21.50 11.56
CA ASN A 438 -22.13 -20.66 12.65
C ASN A 438 -22.27 -19.17 12.29
N TRP A 439 -22.29 -18.81 11.01
CA TRP A 439 -22.63 -17.45 10.61
C TRP A 439 -24.14 -17.37 10.38
N GLY A 440 -24.81 -16.40 11.00
CA GLY A 440 -26.26 -16.21 10.82
C GLY A 440 -27.14 -16.98 11.81
N TYR A 441 -28.45 -16.85 11.59
CA TYR A 441 -29.52 -17.43 12.43
C TYR A 441 -29.88 -18.86 12.03
N ASP A 442 -29.36 -19.32 10.90
CA ASP A 442 -29.70 -20.61 10.32
C ASP A 442 -28.70 -21.65 10.85
N THR A 443 -29.04 -22.27 11.98
CA THR A 443 -28.36 -23.47 12.49
C THR A 443 -28.92 -24.69 11.79
N ASN A 444 -28.23 -25.21 10.78
CA ASN A 444 -28.43 -26.57 10.32
C ASN A 444 -27.13 -27.35 10.42
#